data_AF-A0A537CCL9-F1
#
_entry.id   AF-A0A537CCL9-F1
#
_cell.length_a   1.000
_cell.length_b   1.000
_cell.length_c   1.000
_cell.angle_alpha   90.00
_cell.angle_beta   90.00
_cell.angle_gamma   90.00
#
_symmetry.space_group_name_H-M   'P 1'
#
loop_
_entity.id
_entity.type
_entity.pdbx_description
1 polymer ?
#
loop_
_entity_poly.entity_id
_entity_poly.type
_entity_poly.pdbx_seq_one_letter_code
_entity_poly.pdbx_strand_id
1 'polypeptide(L)' 'MLDIRGPTPPGIAFLVAATFLWYGVTNNNVLAVMVGGVFVMIGVGLQVLYLRYKYGRARVEATR' A
#
# COMPACT_ATOMS: atom_id res chain seq x y z
N MET A 1 -10.93 5.14 4.23
CA MET A 1 -10.40 6.29 3.47
C MET A 1 -8.91 6.07 3.26
N LEU A 2 -8.46 5.89 2.00
CA LEU A 2 -7.04 5.90 1.66
C LEU A 2 -6.52 7.32 1.87
N ASP A 3 -5.64 7.54 2.84
CA ASP A 3 -5.01 8.85 3.05
C ASP A 3 -3.85 9.00 2.06
N ILE A 4 -4.18 9.44 0.83
CA ILE A 4 -3.26 9.62 -0.32
C ILE A 4 -2.58 11.01 -0.32
N ARG A 5 -2.88 11.90 0.64
CA ARG A 5 -2.46 13.32 0.58
C ARG A 5 -0.95 13.59 0.76
N GLY A 6 -0.10 12.56 0.83
CA GLY A 6 1.36 12.67 0.81
C GLY A 6 2.02 11.38 0.33
N PRO A 7 3.36 11.36 0.12
CA PRO A 7 4.11 10.13 -0.18
C PRO A 7 4.12 9.22 1.05
N THR A 8 2.98 8.61 1.34
CA THR A 8 2.83 7.66 2.43
C THR A 8 3.41 6.32 1.96
N PRO A 9 4.10 5.57 2.86
CA PRO A 9 4.66 4.26 2.51
C PRO A 9 3.67 3.31 1.80
N PRO A 10 2.37 3.24 2.18
CA PRO A 10 1.39 2.47 1.43
C PRO A 10 1.17 2.97 0.00
N GLY A 11 1.10 4.29 -0.19
CA GLY A 11 0.89 4.90 -1.50
C GLY A 11 2.01 4.56 -2.49
N ILE A 12 3.27 4.61 -2.03
CA ILE A 12 4.44 4.23 -2.85
C ILE A 12 4.35 2.75 -3.24
N ALA A 13 4.00 1.87 -2.30
CA ALA A 13 3.82 0.44 -2.59
C ALA A 13 2.75 0.20 -3.66
N PHE A 14 1.63 0.93 -3.62
CA PHE A 14 0.59 0.81 -4.65
C PHE A 14 1.00 1.38 -6.01
N LEU A 15 1.79 2.46 -6.05
CA LEU A 15 2.33 2.99 -7.31
C LEU A 15 3.27 1.99 -8.00
N VAL A 16 4.16 1.37 -7.21
CA VAL A 16 5.04 0.31 -7.71
C VAL A 16 4.23 -0.90 -8.18
N ALA A 17 3.24 -1.32 -7.40
CA ALA A 17 2.33 -2.41 -7.78
C ALA A 17 1.63 -2.12 -9.12
N ALA A 18 1.04 -0.94 -9.27
CA ALA A 18 0.33 -0.54 -10.48
C ALA A 18 1.25 -0.54 -11.70
N THR A 19 2.50 -0.08 -11.53
CA THR A 19 3.50 -0.05 -12.59
C THR A 19 3.86 -1.46 -13.06
N PHE A 20 4.12 -2.38 -12.12
CA PHE A 20 4.43 -3.78 -12.44
C PHE A 20 3.26 -4.55 -13.03
N LEU A 21 2.04 -4.34 -12.54
CA LEU A 21 0.83 -4.96 -13.08
C LEU A 21 0.57 -4.47 -14.52
N TRP A 22 0.64 -3.16 -14.76
CA TRP A 22 0.47 -2.60 -16.10
C TRP A 22 1.51 -3.14 -17.08
N TYR A 23 2.79 -3.10 -16.69
CA TYR A 23 3.89 -3.62 -17.50
C TYR A 23 3.73 -5.13 -17.76
N GLY A 24 3.40 -5.90 -16.73
CA GLY A 24 3.22 -7.34 -16.83
C GLY A 24 2.09 -7.74 -17.78
N VAL A 25 0.95 -7.07 -17.69
CA VAL A 25 -0.18 -7.32 -18.61
C VAL A 25 0.16 -6.90 -20.03
N THR A 26 0.76 -5.72 -20.21
CA THR A 26 1.08 -5.19 -21.55
C THR A 26 2.11 -6.03 -22.29
N ASN A 27 3.03 -6.69 -21.57
CA ASN A 27 4.12 -7.48 -22.15
C ASN A 27 3.94 -9.00 -21.99
N ASN A 28 2.75 -9.47 -21.58
CA ASN A 28 2.46 -10.87 -21.28
C ASN A 28 3.52 -11.53 -20.36
N ASN A 29 3.98 -10.79 -19.35
CA ASN A 29 5.02 -11.20 -18.42
C ASN A 29 4.41 -11.55 -17.06
N VAL A 30 4.24 -12.84 -16.82
CA VAL A 30 3.63 -13.38 -15.59
C VAL A 30 4.44 -13.00 -14.34
N LEU A 31 5.78 -12.99 -14.40
CA LEU A 31 6.62 -12.65 -13.25
C LEU A 31 6.39 -11.20 -12.80
N ALA A 32 6.28 -10.27 -13.75
CA ALA A 32 5.97 -8.88 -13.44
C ALA A 32 4.59 -8.73 -12.77
N VAL A 33 3.59 -9.50 -13.22
CA VAL A 33 2.27 -9.52 -12.58
C VAL A 33 2.36 -10.07 -11.14
N MET A 34 3.12 -11.14 -10.92
CA MET A 34 3.32 -11.71 -9.58
C MET A 34 4.00 -10.71 -8.63
N VAL A 35 5.06 -10.03 -9.10
CA VAL A 35 5.75 -8.97 -8.32
C VAL A 35 4.78 -7.83 -8.00
N GLY A 36 3.97 -7.39 -8.97
CA GLY A 36 2.93 -6.40 -8.75
C GLY A 36 1.93 -6.83 -7.66
N GLY A 37 1.47 -8.09 -7.70
CA GLY A 37 0.59 -8.66 -6.69
C GLY A 37 1.20 -8.69 -5.28
N VAL A 38 2.49 -9.00 -5.16
CA VAL A 38 3.21 -8.93 -3.86
C VAL A 38 3.21 -7.51 -3.32
N PHE A 39 3.48 -6.52 -4.17
CA PHE A 39 3.43 -5.11 -3.75
C PHE A 39 2.03 -4.64 -3.36
N VAL A 40 0.96 -5.18 -3.96
CA VAL A 40 -0.42 -4.93 -3.48
C VAL A 40 -0.59 -5.43 -2.05
N MET A 41 -0.17 -6.66 -1.74
CA MET A 41 -0.27 -7.23 -0.40
C MET A 41 0.53 -6.42 0.64
N ILE A 42 1.74 -5.99 0.27
CA ILE A 42 2.57 -5.11 1.10
C ILE A 42 1.87 -3.76 1.32
N GLY A 43 1.33 -3.15 0.27
CA GLY A 43 0.61 -1.88 0.36
C GLY A 43 -0.58 -1.95 1.31
N VAL A 44 -1.38 -3.02 1.22
CA VAL A 44 -2.50 -3.25 2.15
C VAL A 44 -2.00 -3.42 3.58
N GLY A 45 -0.97 -4.23 3.82
CA GLY A 45 -0.38 -4.43 5.15
C GLY A 45 0.14 -3.12 5.77
N LEU A 46 0.89 -2.33 4.99
CA LEU A 46 1.38 -1.02 5.39
C LEU A 46 0.23 -0.06 5.66
N GLN A 47 -0.85 -0.12 4.88
CA GLN A 47 -2.01 0.74 5.10
C GLN A 47 -2.72 0.41 6.41
N VAL A 48 -2.91 -0.88 6.72
CA VAL A 48 -3.47 -1.31 8.00
C VAL A 48 -2.57 -0.86 9.16
N LEU A 49 -1.26 -1.04 9.04
CA LEU A 49 -0.30 -0.61 10.05
C LEU A 49 -0.31 0.92 10.25
N TYR A 50 -0.32 1.68 9.15
CA TYR A 50 -0.37 3.14 9.18
C TYR A 50 -1.63 3.65 9.88
N LEU A 51 -2.80 3.09 9.52
CA LEU A 51 -4.07 3.43 10.17
C LEU A 51 -4.05 3.06 11.65
N ARG A 52 -3.54 1.88 12.01
CA ARG A 52 -3.43 1.45 13.41
C ARG A 52 -2.52 2.37 14.22
N TYR A 53 -1.40 2.82 13.64
CA TYR A 53 -0.48 3.71 14.33
C TYR A 53 -1.08 5.12 14.51
N LYS A 54 -1.67 5.68 13.45
CA LYS A 54 -2.26 7.02 13.44
C LYS A 54 -3.48 7.13 14.34
N TYR A 55 -4.42 6.19 14.22
CA TYR A 55 -5.69 6.22 14.97
C TYR A 55 -5.62 5.47 16.30
N GLY A 56 -4.70 4.51 16.46
CA GLY A 56 -4.48 3.81 17.72
C GLY A 56 -3.83 4.70 18.77
N ARG A 57 -2.89 5.59 18.39
CA ARG A 57 -2.34 6.61 19.32
C ARG A 57 -3.41 7.59 19.79
N ALA A 58 -4.25 8.07 18.88
CA ALA A 58 -5.31 9.01 19.20
C ALA A 58 -6.32 8.46 20.23
N ARG A 59 -6.58 7.14 20.23
CA ARG A 59 -7.43 6.50 21.26
C ARG A 59 -6.77 6.48 22.65
N VAL A 60 -5.46 6.30 22.72
CA VAL A 60 -4.73 6.26 24.00
C VAL A 60 -4.66 7.66 24.62
N GLU A 61 -4.46 8.70 23.81
CA GLU A 61 -4.50 10.10 24.28
C GLU A 61 -5.90 10.55 24.69
N ALA A 62 -6.95 10.13 23.98
CA ALA A 62 -8.33 10.48 24.35
C ALA A 62 -8.83 9.79 25.64
N THR A 63 -8.13 8.75 26.13
CA THR A 63 -8.48 8.02 27.35
C THR A 63 -7.66 8.52 28.56
N ARG A 64 -6.68 9.39 28.35
CA ARG A 64 -5.80 9.92 29.40
C ARG A 64 -6.23 11.32 29.82
#